data_AF-A0A8T5MYL0-F1
#
_entry.id   AF-A0A8T5MYL0-F1
#
_cell.length_a   1.000
_cell.length_b   1.000
_cell.length_c   1.000
_cell.angle_alpha   90.00
_cell.angle_beta   90.00
_cell.angle_gamma   90.00
#
_symmetry.space_group_name_H-M   'P 1'
#
loop_
_entity.id
_entity.type
_entity.pdbx_description
1 polymer ?
#
loop_
_entity_poly.entity_id
_entity_poly.type
_entity_poly.pdbx_seq_one_letter_code
_entity_poly.pdbx_strand_id
1 'polypeptide(L)' 'MKNQKYTTISIPVQLGEKIKKHIKGTGFQSVSDYVIFIIREMLSLESGKKTLSEDDKLKIINKLKALGYM' A
#
# COMPACT_ATOMS: atom_id res chain seq x y z
N MET A 1 -8.79 -13.47 14.54
CA MET A 1 -8.04 -12.37 13.89
C MET A 1 -6.73 -12.94 13.35
N LYS A 2 -6.43 -12.82 12.04
CA LYS A 2 -5.16 -13.33 11.50
C LYS A 2 -4.02 -12.51 12.11
N ASN A 3 -3.16 -13.14 12.90
CA ASN A 3 -1.93 -12.54 13.41
C ASN A 3 -1.02 -12.25 12.22
N GLN A 4 -1.00 -11.00 11.73
CA GLN A 4 -0.04 -10.60 10.72
C GLN A 4 1.35 -10.66 11.35
N LYS A 5 2.21 -11.52 10.79
CA LYS A 5 3.61 -11.63 11.21
C LYS A 5 4.37 -10.48 10.57
N TYR A 6 5.03 -9.67 11.39
CA TYR A 6 5.87 -8.58 10.93
C TYR A 6 7.33 -8.98 11.02
N THR A 7 8.13 -8.51 10.06
CA THR A 7 9.58 -8.64 10.06
C THR A 7 10.18 -7.26 10.26
N THR A 8 11.14 -7.14 11.17
CA THR A 8 11.90 -5.90 11.38
C THR A 8 13.01 -5.81 10.34
N ILE A 9 13.08 -4.70 9.62
CA ILE A 9 14.09 -4.44 8.61
C ILE A 9 14.92 -3.25 9.08
N SER A 10 16.22 -3.43 9.22
CA SER A 10 17.12 -2.32 9.55
C SER A 10 17.45 -1.53 8.30
N ILE A 11 17.16 -0.23 8.34
CA ILE A 11 17.43 0.72 7.25
C ILE A 11 18.34 1.81 7.83
N PRO A 12 19.32 2.32 7.06
CA PRO A 12 20.14 3.44 7.50
C PRO A 12 19.28 4.63 7.95
N VAL A 13 19.64 5.23 9.10
CA VAL A 13 18.88 6.32 9.72
C VAL A 13 18.61 7.45 8.72
N GLN A 14 19.60 7.78 7.89
CA GLN A 14 19.50 8.82 6.86
C GLN A 14 18.40 8.53 5.83
N LEU A 15 18.24 7.27 5.41
CA LEU A 15 17.15 6.89 4.51
C LEU A 15 15.79 6.97 5.21
N GLY A 16 15.71 6.48 6.45
CA GLY A 16 14.49 6.54 7.25
C GLY A 16 13.99 7.98 7.45
N GLU A 17 14.90 8.91 7.72
CA GLU A 17 14.56 10.33 7.86
C GLU A 17 14.11 10.98 6.55
N LYS A 18 14.78 10.66 5.43
CA LYS A 18 14.37 11.14 4.10
C LYS A 18 12.96 10.66 3.78
N ILE A 19 12.67 9.37 3.98
CA ILE A 19 11.34 8.80 3.75
C ILE A 19 10.32 9.47 4.68
N LYS A 20 10.64 9.64 5.97
CA LYS A 20 9.76 10.31 6.93
C LYS A 20 9.41 11.73 6.50
N LYS A 21 10.36 12.49 5.95
CA LYS A 21 10.09 13.82 5.37
C LYS A 21 9.25 13.74 4.10
N HIS A 22 9.51 12.75 3.26
CA HIS A 22 8.82 12.56 1.98
C HIS A 22 7.35 12.17 2.15
N ILE A 23 7.02 11.42 3.20
CA ILE A 23 5.63 11.00 3.49
C ILE A 23 4.84 12.05 4.29
N LYS A 24 5.48 13.12 4.81
CA LYS A 24 4.76 14.18 5.51
C LYS A 24 3.84 14.92 4.54
N GLY A 25 2.53 14.88 4.80
CA GLY A 25 1.51 15.45 3.92
C GLY A 25 0.91 14.46 2.92
N THR A 26 1.37 13.21 2.93
CA THR A 26 0.71 12.10 2.24
C THR A 26 -0.28 11.39 3.17
N GLY A 27 -1.09 10.49 2.62
CA GLY A 27 -2.02 9.66 3.40
C GLY A 27 -1.36 8.54 4.22
N PHE A 28 -0.03 8.38 4.17
CA PHE A 28 0.68 7.33 4.88
C PHE A 28 0.85 7.67 6.37
N GLN A 29 0.37 6.79 7.25
CA GLN A 29 0.46 6.99 8.71
C GLN A 29 1.84 6.62 9.28
N SER A 30 2.66 5.87 8.55
CA SER A 30 3.96 5.40 9.03
C SER A 30 4.92 5.07 7.89
N VAL A 31 6.22 5.13 8.19
CA VAL A 31 7.29 4.73 7.26
C VAL A 31 7.12 3.27 6.86
N SER A 32 6.75 2.40 7.80
CA SER A 32 6.49 0.98 7.52
C SER A 32 5.38 0.80 6.49
N ASP A 33 4.29 1.57 6.60
CA ASP A 33 3.15 1.49 5.68
C ASP A 33 3.55 1.88 4.25
N TYR A 34 4.33 2.95 4.13
CA TYR A 34 4.91 3.39 2.87
C TYR A 34 5.85 2.33 2.25
N VAL A 35 6.74 1.75 3.05
CA VAL A 35 7.68 0.72 2.57
C VAL A 35 6.93 -0.53 2.12
N ILE A 36 5.90 -0.96 2.86
CA ILE A 36 5.05 -2.10 2.48
C ILE A 36 4.35 -1.82 1.15
N PHE A 37 3.81 -0.61 0.96
CA PHE A 37 3.15 -0.21 -0.29
C PHE A 37 4.12 -0.32 -1.49
N ILE A 38 5.31 0.27 -1.38
CA ILE A 38 6.31 0.27 -2.46
C ILE A 38 6.77 -1.15 -2.79
N ILE A 39 7.06 -1.97 -1.78
CA ILE A 39 7.47 -3.37 -2.00
C ILE A 39 6.35 -4.13 -2.70
N ARG A 40 5.10 -3.95 -2.27
CA ARG A 40 3.95 -4.61 -2.90
C ARG A 40 3.76 -4.16 -4.34
N GLU A 41 3.92 -2.87 -4.64
CA GLU A 41 3.80 -2.33 -5.99
C GLU A 41 4.89 -2.89 -6.92
N MET A 42 6.16 -2.87 -6.48
CA MET A 42 7.28 -3.49 -7.21
C MET A 42 7.03 -4.97 -7.50
N LEU A 43 6.64 -5.75 -6.49
CA LEU A 43 6.37 -7.19 -6.65
C LEU A 43 5.17 -7.45 -7.57
N SER A 44 4.16 -6.57 -7.56
CA SER A 44 2.98 -6.64 -8.43
C SER A 44 3.35 -6.38 -9.90
N LEU A 45 4.29 -5.48 -10.15
CA LEU A 45 4.84 -5.20 -11.48
C LEU A 45 5.69 -6.36 -12.00
N GLU A 46 6.58 -6.92 -11.17
CA GLU A 46 7.45 -8.04 -11.56
C GLU A 46 6.68 -9.36 -11.75
N SER A 47 5.66 -9.62 -10.93
CA SER A 47 4.91 -10.89 -11.00
C SER A 47 3.86 -10.92 -12.12
N GLY A 48 3.72 -9.87 -12.93
CA GLY A 48 2.65 -9.73 -13.94
C GLY A 48 1.23 -9.73 -13.37
N LYS A 49 1.08 -9.84 -12.04
CA LYS A 49 -0.20 -9.78 -11.33
C LYS A 49 -0.52 -8.31 -11.09
N LYS A 50 -1.13 -7.69 -12.10
CA LYS A 50 -1.73 -6.36 -12.05
C LYS A 50 -2.42 -6.10 -10.70
N THR A 51 -1.98 -5.03 -10.05
CA THR A 51 -2.68 -4.37 -8.95
C THR A 51 -4.16 -4.18 -9.34
N LEU A 52 -5.07 -4.75 -8.54
CA LEU A 52 -6.51 -4.88 -8.80
C LEU A 52 -6.82 -5.45 -10.20
N SER A 53 -7.13 -6.75 -10.28
CA SER A 53 -7.79 -7.29 -11.47
C SER A 53 -9.00 -6.42 -11.81
N GLU A 54 -9.29 -6.19 -13.09
CA GLU A 54 -10.44 -5.38 -13.52
C GLU A 54 -11.75 -5.80 -12.83
N ASP A 55 -11.84 -7.09 -12.48
CA ASP A 55 -12.90 -7.72 -11.70
C ASP A 55 -13.05 -7.12 -10.28
N ASP A 56 -11.95 -6.84 -9.58
CA ASP A 56 -11.96 -6.25 -8.24
C ASP A 56 -12.34 -4.76 -8.28
N LYS A 57 -11.92 -4.03 -9.33
CA LYS A 57 -12.37 -2.65 -9.56
C LYS A 57 -13.86 -2.59 -9.81
N LEU A 58 -14.41 -3.49 -10.62
CA LEU A 58 -15.84 -3.59 -10.88
C LEU A 58 -16.64 -3.89 -9.62
N LYS A 59 -16.14 -4.76 -8.73
CA LYS A 59 -16.77 -5.03 -7.42
C LYS A 59 -16.77 -3.80 -6.52
N ILE A 60 -15.68 -3.03 -6.47
CA ILE A 60 -15.61 -1.79 -5.69
C ILE A 60 -16.57 -0.74 -6.25
N ILE A 61 -16.62 -0.55 -7.57
CA ILE A 61 -17.56 0.38 -8.23
C ILE A 61 -19.01 -0.02 -7.97
N ASN A 62 -19.36 -1.31 -8.11
CA ASN A 62 -20.71 -1.78 -7.81
C ASN A 62 -21.08 -1.61 -6.34
N LYS A 63 -20.11 -1.78 -5.43
CA LYS A 63 -20.32 -1.58 -4.00
C LYS A 63 -20.49 -0.10 -3.65
N LEU A 64 -19.77 0.80 -4.32
CA LEU A 64 -19.93 2.25 -4.19
C LEU A 64 -21.28 2.75 -4.75
N LYS A 65 -21.72 2.21 -5.90
CA LYS A 65 -23.07 2.46 -6.45
C LYS A 65 -24.17 2.00 -5.50
N ALA A 66 -24.03 0.79 -4.92
CA ALA A 66 -25.00 0.26 -3.95
C ALA A 66 -25.09 1.09 -2.65
N LEU A 67 -24.04 1.86 -2.34
CA LEU A 67 -23.99 2.75 -1.18
C LEU A 67 -24.38 4.20 -1.53
N GLY A 68 -24.74 4.49 -2.79
CA GLY A 68 -25.27 5.79 -3.22
C GLY A 68 -24.22 6.91 -3.39
N TYR A 69 -22.95 6.55 -3.56
CA TYR A 69 -21.86 7.52 -3.76
C TYR A 69 -21.60 7.87 -5.25
N MET A 70 -22.50 7.50 -6.16
CA MET A 70 -22.47 7.79 -7.60
C MET A 70 -23.85 8.24 -8.10
#